data_AF-A0A7X1B176-F1
#
_entry.id   AF-A0A7X1B176-F1
#
_cell.length_a   1.000
_cell.length_b   1.000
_cell.length_c   1.000
_cell.angle_alpha   90.00
_cell.angle_beta   90.00
_cell.angle_gamma   90.00
#
_symmetry.space_group_name_H-M   'P 1'
#
loop_
_entity.id
_entity.type
_entity.pdbx_description
1 polymer ?
#
loop_
_entity_poly.entity_id
_entity_poly.type
_entity_poly.pdbx_seq_one_letter_code
_entity_poly.pdbx_strand_id
1 'polypeptide(L)' 'DPPLTLRKADQVLLLDQNEIIECGNHRDLLSEKGHYADLYRRFTEE' A
#
# COMPACT_ATOMS: atom_id res chain seq x y z
N ASP A 1 -14.58 2.37 -1.65
CA ASP A 1 -13.96 2.34 -0.30
C ASP A 1 -12.99 1.15 -0.27
N PRO A 2 -11.69 1.36 -0.01
CA PRO A 2 -10.70 0.30 -0.14
C PRO A 2 -10.91 -0.79 0.91
N PRO A 3 -10.40 -2.01 0.64
CA PRO A 3 -10.55 -3.15 1.55
C PRO A 3 -10.12 -2.84 2.98
N LEU A 4 -11.01 -3.15 3.94
CA LEU A 4 -10.71 -3.08 5.38
C LEU A 4 -9.43 -3.85 5.77
N THR A 5 -9.09 -4.88 4.99
CA THR A 5 -7.89 -5.70 5.15
C THR A 5 -6.61 -4.88 5.00
N LEU A 6 -6.55 -3.93 4.06
CA LEU A 6 -5.35 -3.09 3.87
C LEU A 6 -5.18 -2.08 5.00
N ARG A 7 -6.28 -1.47 5.46
CA ARG A 7 -6.22 -0.44 6.51
C ARG A 7 -5.89 -0.99 7.90
N LYS A 8 -6.21 -2.27 8.17
CA LYS A 8 -6.00 -2.92 9.47
C LYS A 8 -4.81 -3.88 9.50
N ALA A 9 -4.12 -4.06 8.38
CA ALA A 9 -2.95 -4.93 8.35
C ALA A 9 -1.85 -4.35 9.25
N ASP A 10 -1.28 -5.20 10.11
CA ASP A 10 -0.10 -4.86 10.90
C ASP A 10 1.12 -4.59 10.00
N GLN A 11 1.17 -5.26 8.85
CA GLN A 11 2.21 -5.09 7.84
C GLN A 11 1.65 -5.30 6.42
N VAL A 12 2.16 -4.49 5.50
CA VAL A 12 1.90 -4.53 4.07
C VAL A 12 3.23 -4.73 3.36
N LEU A 13 3.24 -5.63 2.38
CA LEU A 13 4.36 -5.88 1.48
C LEU A 13 3.90 -5.59 0.06
N LEU A 14 4.58 -4.67 -0.62
CA LEU A 14 4.36 -4.43 -2.04
C LEU A 14 5.35 -5.27 -2.84
N LEU A 15 4.82 -6.15 -3.68
CA LEU A 15 5.60 -7.04 -4.54
C LEU A 15 5.60 -6.50 -5.96
N ASP A 16 6.77 -6.43 -6.57
CA ASP A 16 6.94 -6.22 -8.01
C ASP A 16 8.05 -7.11 -8.54
N GLN A 17 7.84 -7.73 -9.70
CA GLN A 17 8.82 -8.63 -10.35
C GLN A 17 9.44 -9.71 -9.44
N ASN A 18 8.64 -10.28 -8.52
CA ASN A 18 9.07 -11.25 -7.49
C ASN A 18 9.97 -10.70 -6.38
N GLU A 19 10.05 -9.38 -6.23
CA GLU A 19 10.79 -8.73 -5.16
C GLU A 19 9.86 -7.90 -4.27
N ILE A 20 10.22 -7.76 -2.99
CA ILE A 20 9.55 -6.82 -2.09
C ILE A 20 10.18 -5.44 -2.34
N ILE A 21 9.39 -4.54 -2.92
CA ILE A 21 9.86 -3.19 -3.24
C ILE A 21 9.50 -2.17 -2.16
N GLU A 22 8.43 -2.40 -1.39
CA GLU A 22 8.06 -1.58 -0.22
C GLU A 22 7.49 -2.45 0.90
N CYS A 23 7.70 -2.05 2.15
CA CYS A 23 7.33 -2.78 3.34
C CYS A 23 7.03 -1.80 4.49
N GLY A 24 5.89 -1.95 5.16
CA GLY A 24 5.52 -1.10 6.29
C GLY A 24 4.07 -1.26 6.69
N ASN A 25 3.58 -0.42 7.60
CA ASN A 25 2.14 -0.34 7.86
C ASN A 25 1.48 0.62 6.85
N HIS A 26 0.16 0.50 6.72
CA HIS A 26 -0.63 1.30 5.77
C HIS A 26 -0.41 2.81 5.89
N ARG A 27 -0.36 3.33 7.13
CA ARG A 27 -0.25 4.76 7.40
C ARG A 27 1.10 5.31 6.97
N ASP A 28 2.17 4.59 7.29
CA ASP A 28 3.54 5.03 6.98
C ASP A 28 3.77 5.00 5.47
N LEU A 29 3.41 3.90 4.80
CA LEU A 29 3.54 3.75 3.34
C LEU A 29 2.72 4.80 2.56
N LEU A 30 1.54 5.20 3.04
CA LEU A 30 0.77 6.30 2.43
C LEU A 30 1.47 7.65 2.58
N SER A 31 2.14 7.88 3.70
CA SER A 31 2.80 9.16 4.01
C SER A 31 4.07 9.39 3.18
N GLU A 32 4.75 8.30 2.80
CA GLU A 32 5.98 8.32 2.01
C GLU A 32 5.76 8.73 0.55
N LYS A 33 4.51 8.73 0.07
CA LYS A 33 4.15 9.05 -1.33
C LYS A 33 4.93 8.19 -2.36
N GLY A 34 5.28 6.96 -1.99
CA GLY A 34 5.95 5.97 -2.84
C GLY A 34 4.98 5.13 -3.68
N HIS A 35 5.45 3.97 -4.14
CA HIS A 35 4.73 3.06 -5.01
C HIS A 35 3.40 2.59 -4.40
N TYR A 36 3.37 2.31 -3.10
CA TYR A 36 2.14 1.93 -2.41
C TYR A 36 1.10 3.05 -2.44
N ALA A 37 1.50 4.30 -2.22
CA ALA A 37 0.59 5.44 -2.21
C ALA A 37 -0.02 5.71 -3.59
N ASP A 38 0.76 5.55 -4.65
CA ASP A 38 0.29 5.64 -6.03
C ASP A 38 -0.68 4.52 -6.39
N LEU A 39 -0.34 3.29 -6.02
CA LEU A 39 -1.19 2.12 -6.21
C LEU A 39 -2.52 2.30 -5.48
N TYR A 40 -2.48 2.74 -4.22
CA TYR A 40 -3.68 2.95 -3.40
C TYR A 40 -4.57 4.06 -3.95
N ARG A 41 -4.01 5.18 -4.44
CA ARG A 41 -4.80 6.24 -5.11
C ARG A 41 -5.63 5.68 -6.26
N ARG A 42 -5.01 4.88 -7.13
CA ARG A 42 -5.70 4.24 -8.27
C ARG A 42 -6.87 3.35 -7.83
N PHE A 43 -6.73 2.63 -6.72
CA PHE A 43 -7.81 1.82 -6.14
C PHE A 43 -8.96 2.63 -5.53
N THR A 44 -8.76 3.91 -5.25
CA THR A 44 -9.76 4.77 -4.59
C THR A 44 -10.39 5.82 -5.49
N GLU A 45 -9.76 6.10 -6.65
CA GLU A 45 -10.26 7.04 -7.65
C GLU A 45 -11.25 6.38 -8.64
N GLU A 46 -11.37 5.05 -8.63
CA GLU A 46 -12.46 4.26 -9.23
C GLU A 46 -13.55 3.93 -8.20
#